data_AF-A0A4V2AEA6-F1
#
_entry.id   AF-A0A4V2AEA6-F1
#
_cell.length_a   1.000
_cell.length_b   1.000
_cell.length_c   1.000
_cell.angle_alpha   90.00
_cell.angle_beta   90.00
_cell.angle_gamma   90.00
#
_symmetry.space_group_name_H-M   'P 1'
#
loop_
_entity.id
_entity.type
_entity.pdbx_description
1 polymer ?
#
loop_
_entity_poly.entity_id
_entity_poly.type
_entity_poly.pdbx_seq_one_letter_code
_entity_poly.pdbx_strand_id
1 'polypeptide(L)' 'MSEPSAKKVAAKKLLMACFFEALALIAGLIAYGLTGNLIWIAIGVLGGLGFSLPAVIVFVRASMEERDRASR' A
#
# COMPACT_ATOMS: atom_id res chain seq x y z
N MET A 1 -19.11 10.81 -19.76
CA MET A 1 -17.89 10.11 -19.30
C MET A 1 -17.68 10.54 -17.87
N SER A 2 -18.23 9.79 -16.90
CA SER A 2 -18.25 10.19 -15.50
C SER A 2 -16.83 10.13 -14.95
N GLU A 3 -16.27 11.28 -14.56
CA GLU A 3 -14.95 11.33 -13.91
C GLU A 3 -14.93 10.34 -12.75
N PRO A 4 -13.95 9.42 -12.69
CA PRO A 4 -13.86 8.50 -11.57
C PRO A 4 -13.63 9.33 -10.31
N SER A 5 -14.59 9.30 -9.38
CA SER A 5 -14.49 9.92 -8.06
C SER A 5 -13.09 9.68 -7.48
N ALA A 6 -12.42 10.74 -7.03
CA ALA A 6 -11.06 10.68 -6.48
C ALA A 6 -10.91 9.58 -5.42
N LYS A 7 -11.99 9.30 -4.68
CA LYS A 7 -12.09 8.18 -3.74
C LYS A 7 -11.91 6.80 -4.37
N LYS A 8 -12.52 6.53 -5.54
CA LYS A 8 -12.33 5.26 -6.26
C LYS A 8 -10.90 5.10 -6.74
N VAL A 9 -10.27 6.19 -7.20
CA VAL A 9 -8.87 6.17 -7.64
C VAL A 9 -7.94 5.92 -6.44
N ALA A 10 -8.17 6.61 -5.32
CA ALA A 10 -7.41 6.42 -4.08
C ALA A 10 -7.58 5.00 -3.51
N ALA A 11 -8.81 4.48 -3.45
CA ALA A 11 -9.09 3.12 -3.00
C ALA A 11 -8.42 2.05 -3.90
N LYS A 12 -8.46 2.22 -5.22
CA LYS A 12 -7.78 1.31 -6.15
C LYS A 12 -6.26 1.34 -5.95
N LYS A 13 -5.67 2.52 -5.74
CA LYS A 13 -4.23 2.67 -5.44
C LYS A 13 -3.87 2.02 -4.11
N LEU A 14 -4.70 2.18 -3.08
CA LEU A 14 -4.51 1.54 -1.78
C LEU A 14 -4.55 0.01 -1.90
N LEU A 15 -5.53 -0.54 -2.62
CA LEU A 15 -5.69 -1.98 -2.82
C LEU A 15 -4.52 -2.57 -3.61
N MET A 16 -4.07 -1.86 -4.65
CA MET A 16 -2.91 -2.27 -5.43
C MET A 16 -1.61 -2.22 -4.61
N ALA A 17 -1.44 -1.20 -3.75
CA ALA A 17 -0.30 -1.12 -2.84
C ALA A 17 -0.31 -2.22 -1.78
N CYS A 18 -1.48 -2.55 -1.22
CA CYS A 18 -1.62 -3.66 -0.28
C CYS A 18 -1.31 -5.02 -0.94
N PHE A 19 -1.68 -5.18 -2.22
CA PHE A 19 -1.31 -6.35 -3.01
C PHE A 19 0.20 -6.45 -3.23
N PHE A 20 0.87 -5.34 -3.57
CA PHE A 20 2.33 -5.30 -3.70
C PHE A 20 3.05 -5.54 -2.37
N GLU A 21 2.51 -5.04 -1.26
CA GLU A 21 3.04 -5.33 0.08
C GLU A 21 2.98 -6.83 0.40
N ALA A 22 1.84 -7.48 0.14
CA ALA A 22 1.70 -8.91 0.32
C ALA A 22 2.68 -9.70 -0.56
N LEU A 23 2.86 -9.30 -1.83
CA LEU A 23 3.85 -9.92 -2.72
C LEU A 23 5.29 -9.73 -2.20
N ALA A 24 5.64 -8.55 -1.71
CA ALA A 24 6.97 -8.28 -1.15
C ALA A 24 7.26 -9.12 0.10
N LEU A 25 6.26 -9.28 0.98
CA LEU A 25 6.36 -10.14 2.16
C LEU A 25 6.49 -11.62 1.79
N ILE A 26 5.68 -12.10 0.84
CA ILE A 26 5.76 -13.48 0.35
C ILE A 26 7.12 -13.73 -0.30
N ALA A 27 7.62 -12.80 -1.12
CA ALA A 27 8.94 -12.91 -1.74
C ALA A 27 10.06 -12.94 -0.69
N GLY A 28 9.98 -12.11 0.36
CA GLY A 28 10.92 -12.12 1.48
C GLY A 28 10.89 -13.44 2.27
N LEU A 29 9.70 -14.01 2.49
CA LEU A 29 9.54 -15.31 3.15
C LEU A 29 10.07 -16.47 2.29
N ILE A 30 9.83 -16.45 0.98
CA ILE A 30 10.38 -17.45 0.05
C ILE A 30 11.91 -17.36 0.06
N ALA A 31 12.46 -16.16 -0.06
CA ALA A 31 13.91 -15.94 -0.02
C ALA A 31 14.52 -16.37 1.33
N TYR A 32 13.84 -16.13 2.45
CA TYR A 32 14.23 -16.65 3.76
C TYR A 32 14.23 -18.18 3.78
N GLY A 33 13.18 -18.84 3.28
CA GLY A 33 13.10 -20.30 3.21
C GLY A 33 14.19 -20.94 2.35
N LEU A 34 14.64 -20.24 1.30
CA LEU A 34 15.68 -20.72 0.39
C LEU A 34 17.12 -20.49 0.90
N THR A 35 17.34 -19.44 1.68
CA THR A 35 18.69 -19.03 2.10
C THR A 35 18.97 -19.21 3.59
N GLY A 36 17.93 -19.42 4.41
CA GLY A 36 18.02 -19.49 5.88
C GLY A 36 18.42 -18.17 6.55
N ASN A 37 18.50 -17.07 5.80
CA ASN A 37 19.02 -15.80 6.34
C ASN A 37 17.88 -14.82 6.64
N LEU A 38 17.74 -14.46 7.92
CA LEU A 38 16.70 -13.55 8.43
C LEU A 38 16.68 -12.17 7.76
N ILE A 39 17.79 -11.76 7.15
CA ILE A 39 17.88 -10.49 6.38
C ILE A 39 16.84 -10.40 5.27
N TRP A 40 16.42 -11.52 4.67
CA TRP A 40 15.41 -11.51 3.61
C TRP A 40 14.02 -11.16 4.11
N ILE A 41 13.71 -11.45 5.38
CA ILE A 41 12.48 -10.99 6.03
C ILE A 41 12.54 -9.46 6.19
N ALA A 42 13.67 -8.93 6.66
CA ALA A 42 13.85 -7.48 6.79
C ALA A 42 13.73 -6.76 5.44
N ILE A 43 14.31 -7.32 4.37
CA ILE A 43 14.18 -6.80 3.00
C ILE A 43 12.72 -6.87 2.53
N GLY A 44 12.01 -7.98 2.77
CA GLY A 44 10.59 -8.12 2.42
C GLY A 44 9.71 -7.09 3.13
N VAL A 45 9.95 -6.85 4.41
CA VAL A 45 9.21 -5.84 5.22
C VAL A 45 9.54 -4.42 4.76
N LEU A 46 10.82 -4.07 4.59
CA LEU A 46 11.23 -2.75 4.13
C LEU A 46 10.76 -2.47 2.70
N GLY A 47 10.82 -3.47 1.82
CA GLY A 47 10.28 -3.42 0.47
C GLY A 47 8.77 -3.21 0.47
N GLY A 48 8.03 -3.97 1.29
CA GLY A 48 6.57 -3.84 1.43
C GLY A 48 6.13 -2.47 1.92
N LEU A 49 6.79 -1.96 2.97
CA LEU A 49 6.52 -0.63 3.53
C LEU A 49 6.76 0.49 2.51
N GLY A 50 7.74 0.32 1.60
CA GLY A 50 7.99 1.26 0.51
C GLY A 50 6.80 1.45 -0.44
N PHE A 51 5.92 0.45 -0.57
CA PHE A 51 4.72 0.52 -1.40
C PHE A 51 3.49 1.00 -0.65
N SER A 52 3.30 0.59 0.62
CA SER A 52 2.09 0.92 1.38
C SER A 52 2.09 2.33 1.95
N LEU A 53 3.23 2.86 2.41
CA LEU A 53 3.37 4.22 2.96
C LEU A 53 2.81 5.32 2.04
N PRO A 54 3.25 5.46 0.77
CA PRO A 54 2.74 6.49 -0.12
C PRO A 54 1.26 6.29 -0.46
N ALA A 55 0.78 5.04 -0.55
CA ALA A 55 -0.61 4.74 -0.85
C ALA A 55 -1.54 5.12 0.31
N VAL A 56 -1.14 4.82 1.55
CA VAL A 56 -1.85 5.23 2.77
C VAL A 56 -1.91 6.75 2.87
N ILE A 57 -0.82 7.47 2.58
CA ILE A 57 -0.80 8.94 2.61
C ILE A 57 -1.83 9.52 1.63
N VAL A 58 -1.87 9.03 0.39
CA VAL A 58 -2.83 9.50 -0.62
C VAL A 58 -4.27 9.21 -0.20
N PHE A 59 -4.52 8.02 0.35
CA PHE A 59 -5.85 7.64 0.82
C PHE A 59 -6.32 8.47 2.01
N VAL A 60 -5.46 8.71 3.01
CA VAL A 60 -5.79 9.54 4.17
C VAL A 60 -6.07 10.97 3.74
N ARG A 61 -5.26 11.55 2.85
CA ARG A 61 -5.49 12.91 2.32
C ARG A 61 -6.84 13.01 1.58
N ALA A 62 -7.12 12.05 0.70
CA ALA A 62 -8.41 12.01 -0.01
C ALA A 62 -9.61 11.83 0.95
N SER A 63 -9.43 11.08 2.03
CA SER A 63 -10.47 10.87 3.05
C SER A 63 -10.71 12.14 3.90
N MET A 64 -9.66 12.90 4.20
CA MET A 64 -9.76 14.18 4.90
C MET A 64 -10.46 15.25 4.07
N GLU A 65 -10.13 15.36 2.77
CA GLU A 65 -10.79 16.32 1.85
C GLU A 65 -12.30 16.08 1.75
N GLU A 66 -12.75 14.83 1.84
CA GLU A 66 -14.18 14.51 1.81
C GLU A 66 -14.90 14.78 3.13
N ARG A 67 -14.21 14.62 4.27
CA ARG A 67 -14.74 15.02 5.58
C ARG A 67 -14.94 16.53 5.67
N ASP A 68 -13.99 17.30 5.16
CA ASP A 68 -14.05 18.77 5.19
C ASP A 68 -15.19 19.30 4.33
N ARG A 69 -15.43 18.68 3.16
CA ARG A 69 -16.60 18.98 2.30
C ARG A 69 -17.95 18.64 2.93
N ALA A 70 -18.01 17.63 3.80
CA ALA A 70 -19.24 17.23 4.48
C ALA A 70 -19.56 18.09 5.72
N SER A 71 -18.61 18.88 6.22
CA SER A 71 -18.81 19.85 7.32
C SER A 71 -19.12 21.27 6.84
N ARG A 72 -19.11 21.52 5.52
CA ARG A 72 -19.37 22.83 4.91
C ARG A 72 -20.70 22.83 4.18
#